data_AF-A0A6P5DF64-F1
#
_entry.id   AF-A0A6P5DF64-F1
#
_cell.length_a   1.000
_cell.length_b   1.000
_cell.length_c   1.000
_cell.angle_alpha   90.00
_cell.angle_beta   90.00
_cell.angle_gamma   90.00
#
_symmetry.space_group_name_H-M   'P 1'
#
loop_
_entity.id
_entity.type
_entity.pdbx_description
1 polymer ?
#
loop_
_entity_poly.entity_id
_entity_poly.type
_entity_poly.pdbx_seq_one_letter_code
_entity_poly.pdbx_strand_id
1 'polypeptide(L)'
;MTAAPMDVRQWVDTDDASSENTVVPPETYVKVAGHLRSFQNKKSLVAFKIIPLEDMNEFTTHILEVVNAHMMLSKSNSQPSAGRAPISNPGMGEAGNFGGNNFIPANGLTVAQNQVLNLIKACPRPEGLNFQDLKNQLQHMSVASIKLAVDFLSNEGHIYSTVDDDHFKSTDAE
;
A
#
# COMPACT_ATOMS: atom_id res chain seq x y z
N MET A 1 -15.34 -5.25 -19.67
CA MET A 1 -14.24 -4.39 -19.18
C MET A 1 -14.75 -3.54 -18.04
N THR A 2 -13.98 -3.37 -16.97
CA THR A 2 -14.42 -2.74 -15.70
C THR A 2 -14.21 -1.22 -15.65
N ALA A 3 -13.26 -0.68 -16.42
CA ALA A 3 -12.95 0.74 -16.54
C ALA A 3 -12.16 1.01 -17.85
N ALA A 4 -11.72 2.25 -18.05
CA ALA A 4 -10.75 2.58 -19.10
C ALA A 4 -9.40 1.86 -18.88
N PRO A 5 -8.59 1.65 -19.93
CA PRO A 5 -7.27 1.03 -19.80
C PRO A 5 -6.38 1.75 -18.78
N MET A 6 -5.57 0.97 -18.05
CA MET A 6 -4.62 1.47 -17.06
C MET A 6 -3.19 1.36 -17.60
N ASP A 7 -2.35 2.36 -17.33
CA ASP A 7 -0.93 2.32 -17.67
C ASP A 7 -0.20 1.31 -16.76
N VAL A 8 0.51 0.36 -17.37
CA VAL A 8 1.35 -0.63 -16.68
C VAL A 8 2.80 -0.46 -17.16
N ARG A 9 3.75 -0.30 -16.23
CA ARG A 9 5.17 -0.13 -16.51
C ARG A 9 5.97 -1.31 -15.96
N GLN A 10 6.78 -1.95 -16.79
CA GLN A 10 7.75 -2.98 -16.38
C GLN A 10 9.15 -2.43 -16.67
N TRP A 11 10.03 -2.49 -15.68
CA TRP A 11 11.45 -2.18 -15.87
C TRP A 11 12.14 -3.36 -16.52
N VAL A 12 12.96 -3.07 -17.52
CA VAL A 12 13.69 -4.07 -18.30
C VAL A 12 15.17 -3.89 -18.01
N ASP A 13 15.78 -4.86 -17.34
CA ASP A 13 17.23 -4.87 -17.15
C ASP A 13 17.90 -5.21 -18.47
N THR A 14 18.79 -4.33 -18.93
CA THR A 14 19.45 -4.46 -20.24
C THR A 14 20.73 -5.30 -20.15
N ASP A 15 21.24 -5.52 -18.93
CA ASP A 15 22.52 -6.20 -18.67
C ASP A 15 22.37 -7.71 -18.43
N ASP A 16 21.15 -8.20 -18.23
CA ASP A 16 20.88 -9.62 -17.98
C ASP A 16 20.40 -10.30 -19.27
N ALA A 17 21.31 -10.98 -19.98
CA ALA A 17 20.99 -11.75 -21.18
C ALA A 17 20.07 -12.97 -20.92
N SER A 18 19.73 -13.22 -19.65
CA SER A 18 18.90 -14.33 -19.18
C SER A 18 17.43 -13.96 -18.94
N SER A 19 17.10 -12.66 -18.82
CA SER A 19 15.71 -12.23 -18.69
C SER A 19 15.02 -12.33 -20.05
N GLU A 20 13.97 -13.13 -20.10
CA GLU A 20 12.99 -13.21 -21.21
C GLU A 20 12.31 -11.85 -21.37
N ASN A 21 13.03 -10.89 -21.95
CA ASN A 21 12.55 -9.54 -22.27
C ASN A 21 11.68 -9.59 -23.54
N THR A 22 10.66 -10.44 -23.51
CA THR A 22 9.74 -10.65 -24.62
C THR A 22 8.63 -9.63 -24.52
N VAL A 23 8.60 -8.69 -25.46
CA VAL A 23 7.48 -7.75 -25.58
C VAL A 23 6.23 -8.55 -25.91
N VAL A 24 5.24 -8.51 -25.01
CA VAL A 24 3.97 -9.20 -25.20
C VAL A 24 3.21 -8.54 -26.37
N PRO A 25 2.77 -9.30 -27.37
CA PRO A 25 2.01 -8.74 -28.49
C PRO A 25 0.68 -8.09 -28.04
N PRO A 26 0.19 -7.07 -28.75
CA PRO A 26 -1.16 -6.55 -28.55
C PRO A 26 -2.23 -7.66 -28.64
N GLU A 27 -3.39 -7.42 -28.04
CA GLU A 27 -4.52 -8.37 -27.99
C GLU A 27 -4.23 -9.68 -27.24
N THR A 28 -3.18 -9.72 -26.40
CA THR A 28 -2.86 -10.87 -25.54
C THR A 28 -3.39 -10.64 -24.13
N TYR A 29 -4.09 -11.63 -23.55
CA TYR A 29 -4.45 -11.60 -22.13
C TYR A 29 -3.21 -11.85 -21.27
N VAL A 30 -3.02 -11.02 -20.26
CA VAL A 30 -1.88 -11.12 -19.32
C VAL A 30 -2.36 -11.06 -17.88
N LYS A 31 -1.65 -11.79 -17.00
CA LYS A 31 -1.71 -11.64 -15.55
C LYS A 31 -0.54 -10.76 -15.13
N VAL A 32 -0.86 -9.66 -14.43
CA VAL A 32 0.15 -8.70 -13.99
C VAL A 32 0.20 -8.67 -12.47
N ALA A 33 1.41 -8.74 -11.92
CA ALA A 33 1.68 -8.49 -10.51
C ALA A 33 2.61 -7.27 -10.38
N GLY A 34 2.22 -6.33 -9.53
CA GLY A 34 2.89 -5.05 -9.41
C GLY A 34 2.38 -4.20 -8.25
N HIS A 35 3.05 -3.07 -8.03
CA HIS A 35 2.65 -2.06 -7.05
C HIS A 35 1.76 -1.02 -7.72
N LEU A 36 0.58 -0.77 -7.14
CA LEU A 36 -0.31 0.29 -7.60
C LEU A 36 0.29 1.64 -7.18
N ARG A 37 0.43 2.56 -8.13
CA ARG A 37 0.88 3.93 -7.90
C ARG A 37 -0.22 4.89 -8.29
N SER A 38 -0.32 6.01 -7.57
CA SER A 38 -1.16 7.14 -7.94
C SER A 38 -0.25 8.36 -8.03
N PHE A 39 -0.17 9.01 -9.19
CA PHE A 39 0.56 10.27 -9.32
C PHE A 39 -0.33 11.30 -9.98
N GLN A 40 -0.52 12.46 -9.32
CA GLN A 40 -1.45 13.50 -9.77
C GLN A 40 -2.85 12.93 -10.06
N ASN A 41 -3.35 12.07 -9.15
CA ASN A 41 -4.62 11.37 -9.26
C ASN A 41 -4.76 10.43 -10.49
N LYS A 42 -3.66 10.16 -11.20
CA LYS A 42 -3.60 9.15 -12.27
C LYS A 42 -3.03 7.85 -11.70
N LYS A 43 -3.82 6.79 -11.74
CA LYS A 43 -3.41 5.45 -11.30
C LYS A 43 -2.62 4.72 -12.39
N SER A 44 -1.51 4.10 -12.00
CA SER A 44 -0.68 3.26 -12.85
C SER A 44 -0.14 2.08 -12.05
N LEU A 45 0.21 0.97 -12.71
CA LEU A 45 0.80 -0.19 -12.07
C LEU A 45 2.28 -0.30 -12.45
N VAL A 46 3.16 -0.42 -11.46
CA VAL A 46 4.57 -0.77 -11.69
C VAL A 46 4.70 -2.28 -11.53
N ALA A 47 4.79 -2.99 -12.65
CA ALA A 47 4.83 -4.44 -12.71
C ALA A 47 6.24 -4.97 -12.44
N PHE A 48 6.34 -5.92 -11.53
CA PHE A 48 7.54 -6.77 -11.37
C PHE A 48 7.35 -8.13 -12.06
N LYS A 49 6.12 -8.47 -12.47
CA LYS A 49 5.83 -9.70 -13.24
C LYS A 49 4.66 -9.48 -14.20
N ILE A 50 4.85 -9.84 -15.47
CA ILE A 50 3.81 -9.91 -16.50
C ILE A 50 3.87 -11.32 -17.10
N ILE A 51 2.74 -12.03 -17.10
CA ILE A 51 2.64 -13.41 -17.58
C ILE A 51 1.52 -13.47 -18.62
N PRO A 52 1.80 -13.80 -19.89
CA PRO A 52 0.77 -14.15 -20.86
C PRO A 52 -0.06 -15.33 -20.37
N LEU A 53 -1.38 -15.25 -20.52
CA LEU A 53 -2.25 -16.38 -20.18
C LEU A 53 -2.18 -17.44 -21.27
N GLU A 54 -1.96 -18.69 -20.86
CA GLU A 54 -2.03 -19.86 -21.72
C GLU A 54 -3.43 -20.51 -21.69
N ASP A 55 -4.12 -20.42 -20.55
CA ASP A 55 -5.49 -20.91 -20.35
C ASP A 55 -6.44 -19.78 -19.92
N MET A 56 -7.55 -19.62 -20.65
CA MET A 56 -8.59 -18.65 -20.32
C MET A 56 -9.37 -18.98 -19.03
N ASN A 57 -9.25 -20.20 -18.50
CA ASN A 57 -9.75 -20.51 -17.16
C ASN A 57 -9.04 -19.69 -16.06
N GLU A 58 -7.79 -19.25 -16.28
CA GLU A 58 -7.08 -18.37 -15.35
C GLU A 58 -7.75 -17.01 -15.22
N PHE A 59 -8.27 -16.47 -16.33
CA PHE A 59 -9.02 -15.21 -16.34
C PHE A 59 -10.32 -15.34 -15.52
N THR A 60 -11.06 -16.43 -15.72
CA THR A 60 -12.30 -16.71 -14.97
C THR A 60 -12.02 -16.91 -13.49
N THR A 61 -10.95 -17.65 -13.17
CA THR A 61 -10.49 -17.87 -11.80
C THR A 61 -10.14 -16.54 -11.14
N HIS A 62 -9.44 -15.65 -11.83
CA HIS A 62 -9.09 -14.33 -11.30
C HIS A 62 -10.32 -13.48 -10.92
N ILE A 63 -11.40 -13.54 -11.71
CA ILE A 63 -12.65 -12.84 -11.37
C ILE A 63 -13.22 -13.36 -10.04
N LEU A 64 -13.23 -14.68 -9.84
CA LEU A 64 -13.71 -15.31 -8.60
C LEU A 64 -12.81 -15.00 -7.41
N GLU A 65 -11.48 -15.02 -7.60
CA GLU A 65 -10.48 -14.66 -6.60
C GLU A 65 -10.68 -13.22 -6.10
N VAL A 66 -10.88 -12.26 -7.01
CA VAL A 66 -11.09 -10.85 -6.66
C VAL A 66 -12.35 -10.67 -5.80
N VAL A 67 -13.47 -11.29 -6.19
CA VAL A 67 -14.72 -11.20 -5.43
C VAL A 67 -14.56 -11.83 -4.05
N ASN A 68 -13.96 -13.02 -3.97
CA ASN A 68 -13.75 -13.73 -2.71
C ASN A 68 -12.79 -12.96 -1.77
N ALA A 69 -11.64 -12.51 -2.29
CA ALA A 69 -10.66 -11.76 -1.53
C ALA A 69 -11.25 -10.45 -0.99
N HIS A 70 -11.99 -9.71 -1.83
CA HIS A 70 -12.67 -8.49 -1.39
C HIS A 70 -13.67 -8.78 -0.28
N MET A 71 -14.53 -9.81 -0.43
CA MET A 71 -15.51 -10.18 0.59
C MET A 71 -14.84 -10.58 1.91
N MET A 72 -13.71 -11.27 1.85
CA MET A 72 -13.02 -11.74 3.05
C MET A 72 -12.32 -10.60 3.79
N LEU A 73 -11.64 -9.71 3.07
CA LEU A 73 -10.96 -8.55 3.66
C LEU A 73 -11.95 -7.48 4.16
N SER A 74 -13.08 -7.29 3.49
CA SER A 74 -14.10 -6.34 3.95
C SER A 74 -14.75 -6.79 5.26
N LYS A 75 -14.97 -8.10 5.44
CA LYS A 75 -15.55 -8.67 6.66
C LYS A 75 -14.63 -8.48 7.87
N SER A 76 -13.32 -8.71 7.72
CA SER A 76 -12.37 -8.51 8.82
C SER A 76 -12.26 -7.05 9.26
N ASN A 77 -12.37 -6.10 8.32
CA ASN A 77 -12.33 -4.67 8.63
C ASN A 77 -13.62 -4.12 9.26
N SER A 78 -14.73 -4.87 9.19
CA SER A 78 -16.03 -4.45 9.71
C SER A 78 -16.36 -4.92 11.12
N GLN A 79 -15.49 -5.69 11.80
CA GLN A 79 -15.72 -6.04 13.20
C GLN A 79 -15.57 -4.77 14.07
N PRO A 80 -16.64 -4.27 14.70
CA PRO A 80 -16.50 -3.24 15.71
C PRO A 80 -15.69 -3.84 16.86
N SER A 81 -14.70 -3.12 17.38
CA SER A 81 -14.15 -3.46 18.70
C SER A 81 -15.31 -3.52 19.69
N ALA A 82 -15.75 -4.73 20.03
CA ALA A 82 -16.73 -4.94 21.06
C ALA A 82 -16.22 -4.22 22.31
N GLY A 83 -16.99 -3.24 22.77
CA GLY A 83 -16.63 -2.36 23.87
C GLY A 83 -16.11 -3.17 25.05
N ARG A 84 -15.01 -2.70 25.63
CA ARG A 84 -14.53 -3.17 26.93
C ARG A 84 -15.68 -3.10 27.93
N ALA A 85 -16.27 -4.25 28.26
CA ALA A 85 -16.93 -4.41 29.56
C ALA A 85 -15.84 -4.46 30.63
N PRO A 86 -15.95 -3.73 31.75
CA PRO A 86 -14.97 -3.81 32.83
C PRO A 86 -15.23 -5.12 33.58
N ILE A 87 -14.41 -6.14 33.36
CA ILE A 87 -14.42 -7.33 34.21
C ILE A 87 -13.24 -7.21 35.18
N SER A 88 -13.59 -6.83 36.40
CA SER A 88 -12.77 -6.95 37.59
C SER A 88 -12.55 -8.44 37.89
N ASN A 89 -11.34 -8.98 37.64
CA ASN A 89 -10.63 -9.84 38.61
C ASN A 89 -9.24 -10.30 38.10
N PRO A 90 -8.25 -10.49 39.02
CA PRO A 90 -6.90 -10.95 38.69
C PRO A 90 -6.74 -12.46 38.89
N GLY A 91 -6.09 -13.16 37.95
CA GLY A 91 -5.75 -14.57 38.15
C GLY A 91 -5.27 -15.31 36.91
N MET A 92 -3.96 -15.28 36.70
CA MET A 92 -3.07 -16.38 36.23
C MET A 92 -3.57 -17.35 35.14
N GLY A 93 -2.86 -17.40 34.00
CA GLY A 93 -2.71 -18.64 33.23
C GLY A 93 -2.68 -18.51 31.70
N GLU A 94 -1.47 -18.66 31.15
CA GLU A 94 -1.13 -19.20 29.83
C GLU A 94 -1.30 -18.37 28.53
N ALA A 95 -0.12 -18.20 27.92
CA ALA A 95 0.20 -18.48 26.52
C ALA A 95 -0.49 -17.66 25.42
N GLY A 96 0.33 -16.76 24.85
CA GLY A 96 0.40 -16.60 23.40
C GLY A 96 -0.64 -15.69 22.78
N ASN A 97 -0.43 -14.38 22.85
CA ASN A 97 -0.81 -13.51 21.74
C ASN A 97 0.00 -12.21 21.74
N PHE A 98 1.18 -12.22 21.09
CA PHE A 98 1.79 -11.00 20.59
C PHE A 98 1.05 -10.56 19.31
N GLY A 99 -0.23 -10.21 19.48
CA GLY A 99 -1.05 -9.63 18.42
C GLY A 99 -0.91 -8.12 18.45
N GLY A 100 0.09 -7.59 17.75
CA GLY A 100 0.20 -6.15 17.50
C GLY A 100 -1.13 -5.63 16.95
N ASN A 101 -1.69 -4.63 17.62
CA ASN A 101 -2.98 -4.02 17.31
C ASN A 101 -2.90 -3.23 16.00
N ASN A 102 -2.74 -3.94 14.89
CA ASN A 102 -2.67 -3.38 13.54
C ASN A 102 -4.10 -3.17 13.04
N PHE A 103 -4.80 -2.19 13.62
CA PHE A 103 -6.06 -1.72 13.06
C PHE A 103 -5.74 -1.11 11.69
N ILE A 104 -6.17 -1.78 10.62
CA ILE A 104 -6.02 -1.32 9.23
C ILE A 104 -7.31 -0.60 8.85
N PRO A 105 -7.37 0.74 8.89
CA PRO A 105 -8.48 1.52 8.33
C PRO A 105 -8.87 1.08 6.91
N ALA A 106 -10.10 1.42 6.51
CA ALA A 106 -10.70 1.03 5.21
C ALA A 106 -9.84 1.33 3.97
N ASN A 107 -8.89 2.27 4.05
CA ASN A 107 -7.93 2.59 2.99
C ASN A 107 -6.75 1.60 2.88
N GLY A 108 -6.69 0.52 3.66
CA GLY A 108 -5.61 -0.47 3.61
C GLY A 108 -4.31 -0.02 4.29
N LEU A 109 -4.29 1.17 4.89
CA LEU A 109 -3.16 1.70 5.66
C LEU A 109 -3.35 1.42 7.15
N THR A 110 -2.27 1.24 7.91
CA THR A 110 -2.31 1.22 9.38
C THR A 110 -2.63 2.61 9.94
N VAL A 111 -3.04 2.68 11.22
CA VAL A 111 -3.24 3.97 11.91
C VAL A 111 -2.00 4.86 11.83
N ALA A 112 -0.81 4.28 12.07
CA ALA A 112 0.45 5.02 12.02
C ALA A 112 0.76 5.58 10.62
N GLN A 113 0.58 4.77 9.58
CA GLN A 113 0.76 5.20 8.19
C GLN A 113 -0.22 6.30 7.81
N ASN A 114 -1.48 6.20 8.22
CA ASN A 114 -2.48 7.23 7.96
C ASN A 114 -2.15 8.55 8.67
N GLN A 115 -1.66 8.50 9.91
CA GLN A 115 -1.24 9.70 10.63
C GLN A 115 -0.09 10.41 9.91
N VAL A 116 0.95 9.66 9.49
CA VAL A 116 2.08 10.23 8.73
C VAL A 116 1.61 10.81 7.39
N LEU A 117 0.79 10.06 6.63
CA LEU A 117 0.29 10.51 5.34
C LEU A 117 -0.55 11.80 5.45
N ASN A 118 -1.42 11.89 6.45
CA ASN A 118 -2.27 13.06 6.66
C ASN A 118 -1.46 14.32 6.99
N LEU A 119 -0.39 14.20 7.78
CA LEU A 119 0.49 15.33 8.06
C LEU A 119 1.24 15.81 6.82
N ILE A 120 1.74 14.86 6.00
CA ILE A 120 2.41 15.19 4.74
C ILE A 120 1.45 15.88 3.78
N LYS A 121 0.21 15.39 3.66
CA LYS A 121 -0.85 16.01 2.85
C LYS A 121 -1.22 17.42 3.30
N ALA A 122 -1.25 17.66 4.61
CA ALA A 122 -1.61 18.95 5.17
C ALA A 122 -0.51 20.01 5.06
N CYS A 123 0.70 19.65 4.60
CA CYS A 123 1.82 20.58 4.51
C CYS A 123 1.73 21.43 3.22
N PRO A 124 1.51 22.76 3.32
CA PRO A 124 1.37 23.62 2.14
C PRO A 124 2.72 24.02 1.52
N ARG A 125 3.84 23.69 2.18
CA ARG A 125 5.18 24.14 1.77
C ARG A 125 5.59 23.52 0.43
N PRO A 126 6.18 24.29 -0.51
CA PRO A 126 6.58 23.77 -1.81
C PRO A 126 7.63 22.64 -1.68
N GLU A 127 8.52 22.75 -0.71
CA GLU A 127 9.53 21.74 -0.32
C GLU A 127 8.95 20.55 0.46
N GLY A 128 7.66 20.52 0.80
CA GLY A 128 7.06 19.41 1.55
C GLY A 128 7.33 19.45 3.05
N LEU A 129 7.16 18.29 3.70
CA LEU A 129 7.31 18.13 5.15
C LEU A 129 8.60 17.37 5.46
N ASN A 130 9.46 17.96 6.30
CA ASN A 130 10.71 17.33 6.70
C ASN A 130 10.48 16.20 7.73
N PHE A 131 11.33 15.17 7.72
CA PHE A 131 11.30 14.06 8.68
C PHE A 131 11.39 14.51 10.15
N GLN A 132 12.18 15.53 10.45
CA GLN A 132 12.29 16.07 11.80
C GLN A 132 10.99 16.78 12.25
N ASP A 133 10.29 17.43 11.33
CA ASP A 133 8.97 18.02 11.60
C ASP A 133 7.93 16.93 11.88
N LEU A 134 7.96 15.81 11.15
CA LEU A 134 7.13 14.64 11.44
C LEU A 134 7.36 14.12 12.86
N LYS A 135 8.62 13.98 13.29
CA LYS A 135 8.97 13.55 14.66
C LYS A 135 8.46 14.53 15.71
N ASN A 136 8.57 15.83 15.45
CA ASN A 136 8.12 16.87 16.36
C ASN A 136 6.59 16.90 16.52
N GLN A 137 5.84 16.57 15.47
CA GLN A 137 4.36 16.52 15.50
C GLN A 137 3.82 15.17 16.00
N LEU A 138 4.54 14.07 15.74
CA LEU A 138 4.17 12.71 16.16
C LEU A 138 4.97 12.24 17.38
N GLN A 139 5.04 13.06 18.43
CA GLN A 139 5.83 12.75 19.65
C GLN A 139 5.37 11.48 20.39
N HIS A 140 4.12 11.07 20.17
CA HIS A 140 3.54 9.85 20.73
C HIS A 140 3.96 8.58 19.97
N MET A 141 4.62 8.72 18.81
CA MET A 141 5.07 7.63 17.95
C MET A 141 6.59 7.48 18.03
N SER A 142 7.07 6.25 18.09
CA SER A 142 8.52 6.00 18.05
C SER A 142 9.12 6.42 16.71
N VAL A 143 10.36 6.90 16.72
CA VAL A 143 11.08 7.30 15.50
C VAL A 143 11.18 6.14 14.49
N ALA A 144 11.37 4.92 15.00
CA ALA A 144 11.41 3.72 14.16
C ALA A 144 10.08 3.48 13.45
N SER A 145 8.95 3.67 14.15
CA SER A 145 7.62 3.52 13.57
C SER A 145 7.33 4.59 12.50
N ILE A 146 7.76 5.85 12.73
CA ILE A 146 7.62 6.93 11.73
C ILE A 146 8.44 6.58 10.49
N LYS A 147 9.69 6.13 10.65
CA LYS A 147 10.55 5.74 9.52
C LYS A 147 9.94 4.61 8.69
N LEU A 148 9.48 3.54 9.35
CA LEU A 148 8.81 2.43 8.66
C LEU A 148 7.55 2.87 7.91
N ALA A 149 6.78 3.81 8.48
CA ALA A 149 5.61 4.37 7.83
C ALA A 149 5.99 5.19 6.59
N VAL A 150 7.00 6.05 6.69
CA VAL A 150 7.52 6.83 5.55
C VAL A 150 8.04 5.91 4.45
N ASP A 151 8.87 4.92 4.79
CA ASP A 151 9.42 3.96 3.84
C ASP A 151 8.30 3.21 3.11
N PHE A 152 7.29 2.73 3.84
CA PHE A 152 6.12 2.08 3.26
C PHE A 152 5.33 3.01 2.34
N LEU A 153 5.01 4.23 2.79
CA LEU A 153 4.22 5.17 1.99
C LEU A 153 4.95 5.60 0.71
N SER A 154 6.28 5.72 0.76
CA SER A 154 7.12 5.97 -0.41
C SER A 154 7.13 4.76 -1.35
N ASN A 155 7.31 3.56 -0.80
CA ASN A 155 7.31 2.31 -1.56
C ASN A 155 5.94 1.93 -2.14
N GLU A 156 4.83 2.38 -1.57
CA GLU A 156 3.49 2.22 -2.14
C GLU A 156 3.05 3.44 -2.98
N GLY A 157 3.82 4.54 -2.94
CA GLY A 157 3.65 5.69 -3.84
C GLY A 157 2.59 6.66 -3.38
N HIS A 158 2.26 6.65 -2.09
CA HIS A 158 1.43 7.66 -1.46
C HIS A 158 2.17 8.97 -1.23
N ILE A 159 3.50 8.92 -1.13
CA ILE A 159 4.39 10.07 -0.99
C ILE A 159 5.62 9.92 -1.88
N TYR A 160 6.32 11.04 -2.12
CA TYR A 160 7.61 11.10 -2.81
C TYR A 160 8.53 12.14 -2.16
N SER A 161 9.84 11.93 -2.27
CA SER A 161 10.88 12.87 -1.84
C SER A 161 11.00 14.05 -2.81
N THR A 162 11.30 15.24 -2.32
CA THR A 162 11.26 16.48 -3.10
C THR A 162 12.64 17.11 -3.31
N VAL A 163 13.05 18.03 -2.44
CA VAL A 163 14.30 18.78 -2.52
C VAL A 163 15.50 17.98 -2.01
N ASP A 164 15.25 17.04 -1.10
CA ASP A 164 16.22 16.10 -0.54
C ASP A 164 15.51 14.83 -0.08
N ASP A 165 16.29 13.89 0.49
CA ASP A 165 15.81 12.57 0.94
C ASP A 165 14.94 12.63 2.21
N ASP A 166 14.94 13.75 2.93
CA ASP A 166 14.22 13.93 4.18
C ASP A 166 12.95 14.79 4.05
N HIS A 167 12.64 15.31 2.85
CA HIS A 167 11.48 16.16 2.57
C HIS A 167 10.44 15.46 1.68
N PHE A 168 9.25 15.25 2.24
CA PHE A 168 8.20 14.44 1.60
C PHE A 168 6.97 15.25 1.18
N LYS A 169 6.37 14.88 0.04
CA LYS A 169 5.06 15.35 -0.40
C LYS A 169 4.14 14.20 -0.74
N SER A 170 2.83 14.42 -0.63
CA SER A 170 1.83 13.43 -1.05
C SER A 170 1.66 13.45 -2.57
N THR A 171 1.42 12.27 -3.13
CA THR A 171 1.27 12.08 -4.57
C THR A 171 -0.16 12.34 -5.08
N ASP A 172 -1.13 12.44 -4.18
CA ASP A 172 -2.48 12.89 -4.52
C ASP A 172 -2.41 14.39 -4.85
N ALA A 173 -3.03 14.80 -5.96
CA ALA A 173 -3.15 16.22 -6.31
C ALA A 173 -4.04 16.92 -5.26
N GLU A 174 -3.65 18.12 -4.82
CA GLU A 174 -4.50 19.00 -4.00
C GLU A 174 -5.90 19.20 -4.62
#